data_AF-A0A967CA53-F1
#
_entry.id   AF-A0A967CA53-F1
#
_cell.length_a   1.000
_cell.length_b   1.000
_cell.length_c   1.000
_cell.angle_alpha   90.00
_cell.angle_beta   90.00
_cell.angle_gamma   90.00
#
_symmetry.space_group_name_H-M   'P 1'
#
loop_
_entity.id
_entity.type
_entity.pdbx_description
1 polymer ?
#
loop_
_entity_poly.entity_id
_entity_poly.type
_entity_poly.pdbx_seq_one_letter_code
_entity_poly.pdbx_strand_id
1 'polypeptide(L)'
;MADADVRWRQRFDNFTHELAWNLLKDYLQYQGIEGIIGSRDATRLVFQNNLISDGEGWMAMIKARNQSSHTYNLEQAQAIARDVADRFAPLFGALRERFTALCGEP
;
A
#
# COMPACT_ATOMS: atom_id res chain seq x y z
N MET A 1 -25.83 10.11 8.33
CA MET A 1 -24.61 9.33 8.66
C MET A 1 -24.03 8.71 7.38
N ALA A 2 -23.43 9.50 6.48
CA ALA A 2 -22.96 9.00 5.16
C ALA A 2 -21.60 9.56 4.69
N ASP A 3 -20.99 10.46 5.47
CA ASP A 3 -19.83 11.24 5.01
C ASP A 3 -18.49 10.68 5.53
N ALA A 4 -18.48 10.05 6.70
CA ALA A 4 -17.29 9.39 7.25
C ALA A 4 -16.89 8.11 6.48
N ASP A 5 -17.88 7.37 5.96
CA ASP A 5 -17.68 6.10 5.24
C ASP A 5 -17.03 6.25 3.85
N VAL A 6 -17.04 7.45 3.27
CA VAL A 6 -16.39 7.72 1.96
C VAL A 6 -14.99 8.32 2.15
N ARG A 7 -14.78 9.07 3.23
CA ARG A 7 -13.52 9.77 3.49
C ARG A 7 -12.35 8.84 3.80
N TRP A 8 -12.59 7.73 4.52
CA TRP A 8 -11.53 6.75 4.78
C TRP A 8 -11.06 6.10 3.48
N ARG A 9 -12.01 5.79 2.57
CA ARG A 9 -11.71 5.25 1.25
C ARG A 9 -10.81 6.20 0.45
N GLN A 10 -11.19 7.47 0.32
CA GLN A 10 -10.35 8.44 -0.41
C GLN A 10 -8.95 8.61 0.19
N ARG A 11 -8.84 8.75 1.52
CA ARG A 11 -7.53 8.97 2.17
C ARG A 11 -6.62 7.75 2.03
N PHE A 12 -7.14 6.56 2.27
CA PHE A 12 -6.35 5.34 2.25
C PHE A 12 -6.07 4.83 0.83
N ASP A 13 -7.12 4.66 0.01
CA ASP A 13 -7.01 4.00 -1.30
C ASP A 13 -6.39 4.89 -2.39
N ASN A 14 -6.65 6.20 -2.34
CA ASN A 14 -6.21 7.12 -3.40
C ASN A 14 -4.92 7.88 -3.05
N PHE A 15 -4.63 8.12 -1.77
CA PHE A 15 -3.45 8.87 -1.38
C PHE A 15 -2.38 7.98 -0.75
N THR A 16 -2.69 7.27 0.34
CA THR A 16 -1.66 6.52 1.08
C THR A 16 -1.08 5.35 0.28
N HIS A 17 -1.93 4.51 -0.31
CA HIS A 17 -1.45 3.42 -1.15
C HIS A 17 -0.73 3.95 -2.41
N GLU A 18 -1.31 4.97 -3.06
CA GLU A 18 -0.76 5.55 -4.29
C GLU A 18 0.64 6.14 -4.09
N LEU A 19 0.85 6.90 -3.01
CA LEU A 19 2.16 7.45 -2.67
C LEU A 19 3.16 6.36 -2.32
N ALA A 20 2.73 5.33 -1.59
CA ALA A 20 3.63 4.26 -1.19
C ALA A 20 4.14 3.43 -2.38
N TRP A 21 3.26 3.03 -3.31
CA TRP A 21 3.73 2.24 -4.45
C TRP A 21 4.57 3.08 -5.42
N ASN A 22 4.30 4.39 -5.54
CA ASN A 22 5.16 5.30 -6.30
C ASN A 22 6.55 5.42 -5.65
N LEU A 23 6.64 5.61 -4.33
CA LEU A 23 7.92 5.62 -3.60
C LEU A 23 8.71 4.32 -3.83
N LEU A 24 8.03 3.18 -3.74
CA LEU A 24 8.63 1.87 -3.98
C LEU A 24 9.15 1.73 -5.41
N LYS A 25 8.37 2.19 -6.40
CA LYS A 25 8.76 2.19 -7.80
C LYS A 25 9.98 3.09 -8.03
N ASP A 26 9.95 4.32 -7.53
CA ASP A 26 11.04 5.29 -7.71
C ASP A 26 12.33 4.78 -7.07
N TYR A 27 12.25 4.16 -5.90
CA TYR A 27 13.41 3.53 -5.26
C TYR A 27 13.97 2.36 -6.06
N LEU A 28 13.11 1.47 -6.57
CA LEU A 28 13.56 0.36 -7.42
C LEU A 28 14.22 0.87 -8.72
N GLN A 29 13.65 1.92 -9.33
CA GLN A 29 14.25 2.57 -10.49
C GLN A 29 15.61 3.20 -10.16
N TYR A 30 15.74 3.83 -8.99
CA TYR A 30 17.02 4.34 -8.50
C TYR A 30 18.07 3.22 -8.29
N GLN A 31 17.64 2.02 -7.90
CA GLN A 31 18.50 0.83 -7.81
C GLN A 31 18.80 0.18 -9.19
N GLY A 32 18.32 0.76 -10.29
CA GLY A 32 18.52 0.25 -11.66
C GLY A 32 17.53 -0.83 -12.09
N ILE A 33 16.45 -1.06 -11.33
CA ILE A 33 15.40 -2.02 -11.68
C ILE A 33 14.32 -1.31 -12.51
N GLU A 34 14.30 -1.61 -13.80
CA GLU A 34 13.34 -1.07 -14.77
C GLU A 34 12.19 -2.05 -15.06
N GLY A 35 11.18 -1.59 -15.82
CA GLY A 35 10.07 -2.45 -16.27
C GLY A 35 8.92 -2.62 -15.27
N ILE A 36 8.81 -1.74 -14.27
CA ILE A 36 7.74 -1.76 -13.28
C ILE A 36 6.47 -1.11 -13.86
N ILE A 37 5.49 -1.92 -14.24
CA ILE A 37 4.27 -1.46 -14.93
C ILE A 37 3.12 -1.20 -13.94
N GLY A 38 3.11 -1.84 -12.77
CA GLY A 38 2.04 -1.65 -11.79
C GLY A 38 2.39 -2.03 -10.34
N SER A 39 1.50 -1.67 -9.41
CA SER A 39 1.69 -1.84 -7.97
C SER A 39 1.93 -3.29 -7.52
N ARG A 40 1.37 -4.27 -8.25
CA ARG A 40 1.60 -5.70 -8.00
C ARG A 40 3.03 -6.12 -8.31
N ASP A 41 3.57 -5.65 -9.43
CA ASP A 41 4.93 -5.98 -9.85
C ASP A 41 5.94 -5.25 -8.96
N ALA A 42 5.67 -3.98 -8.64
CA ALA A 42 6.43 -3.24 -7.64
C ALA A 42 6.47 -4.00 -6.30
N THR A 43 5.32 -4.43 -5.77
CA THR A 43 5.22 -5.15 -4.49
C THR A 43 6.04 -6.44 -4.49
N ARG A 44 5.99 -7.22 -5.57
CA ARG A 44 6.78 -8.46 -5.69
C ARG A 44 8.28 -8.16 -5.68
N LEU A 45 8.70 -7.14 -6.44
CA LEU A 45 10.10 -6.75 -6.54
C LEU A 45 10.62 -6.19 -5.22
N VAL A 46 9.87 -5.33 -4.53
CA VAL A 46 10.31 -4.79 -3.24
C VAL A 46 10.35 -5.83 -2.13
N PHE A 47 9.49 -6.85 -2.21
CA PHE A 47 9.56 -8.00 -1.31
C PHE A 47 10.81 -8.84 -1.60
N GLN A 48 11.11 -9.12 -2.87
CA GLN A 48 12.33 -9.84 -3.28
C GLN A 48 13.61 -9.09 -2.90
N ASN A 49 13.58 -7.76 -2.92
CA ASN A 49 14.69 -6.90 -2.52
C ASN A 49 14.75 -6.62 -1.01
N ASN A 50 13.95 -7.32 -0.18
CA ASN A 50 13.89 -7.14 1.28
C ASN A 50 13.66 -5.68 1.73
N LEU A 51 12.91 -4.91 0.93
CA LEU A 51 12.46 -3.56 1.28
C LEU A 51 11.17 -3.60 2.08
N ILE A 52 10.38 -4.66 1.92
CA ILE A 52 9.20 -4.94 2.74
C ILE A 52 9.26 -6.39 3.23
N SER A 53 8.77 -6.63 4.44
CA SER A 53 8.81 -7.94 5.09
C SER A 53 7.54 -8.77 4.88
N ASP A 54 6.40 -8.12 4.65
CA ASP A 54 5.09 -8.76 4.50
C ASP A 54 4.50 -8.56 3.10
N GLY A 55 5.04 -9.29 2.12
CA GLY A 55 4.52 -9.23 0.75
C GLY A 55 3.05 -9.65 0.62
N GLU A 56 2.57 -10.56 1.48
CA GLU A 56 1.17 -11.01 1.46
C GLU A 56 0.20 -9.92 1.91
N GLY A 57 0.56 -9.18 2.97
CA GLY A 57 -0.18 -8.01 3.45
C GLY A 57 -0.30 -6.93 2.38
N TRP A 58 0.79 -6.64 1.67
CA TRP A 58 0.80 -5.67 0.56
C TRP A 58 -0.05 -6.14 -0.63
N MET A 59 0.02 -7.43 -0.98
CA MET A 59 -0.83 -8.00 -2.04
C MET A 59 -2.31 -8.01 -1.65
N ALA A 60 -2.63 -8.27 -0.39
CA ALA A 60 -4.00 -8.19 0.14
C ALA A 60 -4.54 -6.75 0.09
N MET A 61 -3.70 -5.76 0.39
CA MET A 61 -4.05 -4.33 0.27
C MET A 61 -4.39 -3.93 -1.17
N ILE A 62 -3.59 -4.36 -2.14
CA ILE A 62 -3.88 -4.11 -3.57
C ILE A 62 -5.22 -4.74 -3.97
N LYS A 63 -5.51 -5.95 -3.48
CA LYS A 63 -6.78 -6.63 -3.74
C LYS A 63 -7.95 -5.86 -3.12
N ALA A 64 -7.81 -5.41 -1.87
CA ALA A 64 -8.83 -4.63 -1.16
C ALA A 64 -9.16 -3.32 -1.89
N ARG A 65 -8.15 -2.60 -2.41
CA ARG A 65 -8.33 -1.40 -3.24
C ARG A 65 -9.10 -1.67 -4.53
N ASN A 66 -8.77 -2.75 -5.23
CA ASN A 66 -9.47 -3.13 -6.46
C ASN A 66 -10.94 -3.46 -6.18
N GLN A 67 -11.24 -4.03 -5.01
CA GLN A 67 -12.61 -4.33 -4.59
C GLN A 67 -13.36 -3.08 -4.15
N SER A 68 -12.71 -2.16 -3.42
CA SER A 68 -13.34 -0.94 -2.90
C SER A 68 -13.93 -0.08 -4.02
N SER A 69 -13.29 0.00 -5.19
CA SER A 69 -13.78 0.79 -6.34
C SER A 69 -15.12 0.30 -6.91
N HIS A 70 -15.52 -0.94 -6.63
CA HIS A 70 -16.75 -1.55 -7.15
C HIS A 70 -17.83 -1.83 -6.09
N THR A 71 -17.55 -1.52 -4.82
CA THR A 71 -18.43 -1.92 -3.72
C THR A 71 -19.50 -0.87 -3.44
N TYR A 72 -20.75 -1.20 -3.80
CA TYR A 72 -22.00 -0.59 -3.29
C TYR A 72 -22.51 -1.30 -2.01
N ASN A 73 -21.82 -2.33 -1.52
CA ASN A 73 -22.19 -3.12 -0.34
C ASN A 73 -21.51 -2.56 0.93
N LEU A 74 -22.32 -2.04 1.86
CA LEU A 74 -21.86 -1.45 3.12
C LEU A 74 -21.06 -2.43 3.99
N GLU A 75 -21.43 -3.71 4.03
CA GLU A 75 -20.76 -4.72 4.86
C GLU A 75 -19.32 -4.97 4.37
N GLN A 76 -19.13 -5.04 3.06
CA GLN A 76 -17.80 -5.14 2.45
C GLN A 76 -16.98 -3.87 2.70
N ALA A 77 -17.60 -2.68 2.61
CA ALA A 77 -16.91 -1.43 2.89
C ALA A 77 -16.40 -1.39 4.35
N GLN A 78 -17.21 -1.83 5.31
CA GLN A 78 -16.81 -1.92 6.72
C GLN A 78 -15.73 -2.98 6.97
N ALA A 79 -15.73 -4.10 6.23
CA ALA A 79 -14.66 -5.09 6.32
C ALA A 79 -13.32 -4.50 5.83
N ILE A 80 -13.34 -3.82 4.68
CA ILE A 80 -12.14 -3.15 4.14
C ILE A 80 -11.66 -2.06 5.10
N ALA A 81 -12.55 -1.26 5.67
CA ALA A 81 -12.17 -0.22 6.63
C ALA A 81 -11.46 -0.79 7.87
N ARG A 82 -11.87 -1.97 8.34
CA ARG A 82 -11.19 -2.69 9.42
C ARG A 82 -9.81 -3.20 8.99
N ASP A 83 -9.72 -3.84 7.82
CA ASP A 83 -8.43 -4.27 7.26
C ASP A 83 -7.45 -3.10 7.09
N VAL A 84 -7.95 -1.93 6.69
CA VAL A 84 -7.17 -0.69 6.60
C VAL A 84 -6.53 -0.31 7.93
N ALA A 85 -7.33 -0.27 9.00
CA ALA A 85 -6.87 0.14 10.31
C ALA A 85 -5.93 -0.90 10.94
N ASP A 86 -6.33 -2.17 10.89
CA ASP A 86 -5.71 -3.21 11.71
C ASP A 86 -4.59 -3.95 10.97
N ARG A 87 -4.70 -4.10 9.65
CA ARG A 87 -3.77 -4.88 8.84
C ARG A 87 -2.85 -4.02 7.99
N PHE A 88 -3.37 -2.97 7.36
CA PHE A 88 -2.58 -2.20 6.39
C PHE A 88 -1.84 -1.02 7.00
N ALA A 89 -2.42 -0.32 7.99
CA ALA A 89 -1.73 0.79 8.65
C ALA A 89 -0.35 0.40 9.24
N PRO A 90 -0.18 -0.76 9.90
CA PRO A 90 1.13 -1.21 10.37
C PRO A 90 2.16 -1.41 9.24
N LEU A 91 1.73 -1.84 8.05
CA LEU A 91 2.61 -2.04 6.89
C LEU A 91 3.24 -0.74 6.41
N PHE A 92 2.48 0.36 6.42
CA PHE A 92 3.01 1.69 6.10
C PHE A 92 3.96 2.20 7.18
N GLY A 93 3.71 1.87 8.45
CA GLY A 93 4.63 2.14 9.56
C GLY A 93 5.99 1.48 9.34
N ALA A 94 5.98 0.18 9.03
CA ALA A 94 7.18 -0.60 8.73
C ALA A 94 7.92 -0.06 7.49
N LEU A 95 7.17 0.31 6.44
CA LEU A 95 7.75 0.91 5.23
C LEU A 95 8.47 2.23 5.56
N ARG A 96 7.82 3.12 6.33
CA ARG A 96 8.41 4.40 6.74
C ARG A 96 9.70 4.18 7.55
N GLU A 97 9.68 3.26 8.50
CA GLU A 97 10.85 2.92 9.31
C GLU A 97 12.01 2.43 8.43
N ARG A 98 11.71 1.52 7.48
CA ARG A 98 12.70 1.01 6.54
C ARG A 98 13.33 2.14 5.70
N PHE A 99 12.52 3.00 5.12
CA PHE A 99 13.03 4.10 4.29
C PHE A 99 13.74 5.18 5.10
N THR A 100 13.32 5.43 6.34
CA THR A 100 14.01 6.35 7.25
C THR A 100 15.41 5.83 7.61
N ALA A 101 15.53 4.51 7.84
CA ALA A 101 16.83 3.87 8.08
C ALA A 101 17.75 4.00 6.84
N LEU A 102 17.20 3.82 5.63
CA LEU A 102 17.97 3.96 4.38
C LEU A 102 18.40 5.41 4.10
N CYS A 103 17.62 6.41 4.50
CA CYS A 103 18.03 7.82 4.40
C CYS A 103 19.10 8.22 5.43
N GLY A 104 19.29 7.43 6.48
CA GLY A 104 20.28 7.67 7.54
C GLY A 104 21.62 6.98 7.32
N GLU A 105 21.79 6.21 6.24
CA GLU A 105 23.09 5.65 5.86
C GLU A 105 23.95 6.74 5.18
N PRO A 106 25.17 7.02 5.71
CA PRO A 106 26.08 8.01 5.15
C PRO A 106 26.74 7.59 3.84
#